data_AF-A0A6G0W375-F1
#
_entry.id   AF-A0A6G0W375-F1
#
_cell.length_a   1.000
_cell.length_b   1.000
_cell.length_c   1.000
_cell.angle_alpha   90.00
_cell.angle_beta   90.00
_cell.angle_gamma   90.00
#
_symmetry.space_group_name_H-M   'P 1'
#
loop_
_entity.id
_entity.type
_entity.pdbx_description
1 polymer ?
#
loop_
_entity_poly.entity_id
_entity_poly.type
_entity_poly.pdbx_seq_one_letter_code
_entity_poly.pdbx_strand_id
1 'polypeptide(L)'
;MALIIDKNTLSLYNRLKPHEKIIKVDFLSKQNNYRCLKFKKKNEALYKALGIKNNYFPSVIDATAGFGRDAFLISFWGCHVIMIERHPIIAALLKDGLQRAYKSEKIGN
;
A
#
# COMPACT_ATOMS: atom_id res chain seq x y z
N MET A 1 7.05 7.14 -20.48
CA MET A 1 6.96 7.23 -19.01
C MET A 1 8.08 8.09 -18.47
N ALA A 2 7.85 8.79 -17.36
CA ALA A 2 8.86 9.55 -16.62
C ALA A 2 8.63 9.39 -15.12
N LEU A 3 9.71 9.36 -14.35
CA LEU A 3 9.67 9.47 -12.90
C LEU A 3 9.88 10.93 -12.52
N ILE A 4 8.96 11.48 -11.71
CA ILE A 4 8.99 12.87 -11.26
C ILE A 4 9.14 12.85 -9.74
N ILE A 5 10.16 13.56 -9.25
CA ILE A 5 10.36 13.86 -7.84
C ILE A 5 9.89 15.30 -7.60
N ASP A 6 8.86 15.47 -6.78
CA ASP A 6 8.35 16.78 -6.36
C ASP A 6 8.07 16.77 -4.86
N LYS A 7 8.48 17.82 -4.14
CA LYS A 7 8.18 18.05 -2.72
C LYS A 7 8.23 16.77 -1.86
N ASN A 8 9.29 15.99 -2.02
CA ASN A 8 9.53 14.74 -1.29
C ASN A 8 8.52 13.60 -1.60
N THR A 9 8.00 13.55 -2.83
CA THR A 9 7.17 12.47 -3.35
C THR A 9 7.72 12.00 -4.70
N LEU A 10 7.82 10.69 -4.88
CA LEU A 10 8.12 10.06 -6.17
C LEU A 10 6.83 9.67 -6.87
N SER A 11 6.75 9.95 -8.17
CA SER A 11 5.57 9.66 -8.96
C SER A 11 5.89 9.25 -10.39
N LEU A 12 5.00 8.47 -11.00
CA LEU A 12 5.10 7.99 -12.38
C LEU A 12 4.12 8.75 -13.26
N TYR A 13 4.65 9.34 -14.32
CA TYR A 13 3.92 10.17 -15.26
C TYR A 13 3.99 9.61 -16.69
N ASN A 14 2.84 9.61 -17.36
CA ASN A 14 2.75 9.20 -18.76
C ASN A 14 2.88 10.40 -19.70
N ARG A 15 4.11 10.64 -20.19
CA ARG A 15 4.39 11.72 -21.16
C ARG A 15 3.56 11.65 -22.45
N LEU A 16 3.11 10.46 -22.85
CA LEU A 16 2.32 10.29 -24.07
C LEU A 16 0.84 10.64 -23.86
N LYS A 17 0.40 10.73 -22.61
CA LYS A 17 -0.98 11.03 -22.23
C LYS A 17 -0.98 12.01 -21.07
N PRO A 18 -0.72 13.30 -21.33
CA PRO A 18 -0.47 14.29 -20.28
C PRO A 18 -1.67 14.54 -19.36
N HIS A 19 -2.89 14.21 -19.80
CA HIS A 19 -4.11 14.31 -19.02
C HIS A 19 -4.39 13.08 -18.12
N GLU A 20 -3.64 11.98 -18.28
CA GLU A 20 -3.76 10.84 -17.37
C GLU A 20 -3.25 11.20 -15.97
N LYS A 21 -3.90 10.64 -14.96
CA LYS A 21 -3.49 10.87 -13.56
C LYS A 21 -2.08 10.33 -13.33
N ILE A 22 -1.29 11.16 -12.65
CA ILE A 22 0.00 10.76 -12.10
C ILE A 22 -0.21 9.60 -11.10
N ILE A 23 0.63 8.59 -11.19
CA ILE A 23 0.60 7.42 -10.30
C ILE A 23 1.62 7.65 -9.18
N LYS A 24 1.15 7.56 -7.93
CA LYS A 24 1.99 7.55 -6.73
C LYS A 24 1.40 6.61 -5.68
N VAL A 25 2.24 6.06 -4.82
CA VAL A 25 1.79 5.22 -3.70
C VAL A 25 1.51 6.11 -2.50
N ASP A 26 0.27 6.16 -2.02
CA ASP A 26 -0.11 7.00 -0.89
C ASP A 26 -0.96 6.23 0.13
N PHE A 27 -0.30 5.68 1.16
CA PHE A 27 -0.95 4.97 2.25
C PHE A 27 -1.84 5.86 3.13
N LEU A 28 -1.62 7.18 3.12
CA LEU A 28 -2.42 8.16 3.86
C LEU A 28 -3.65 8.66 3.07
N SER A 29 -3.82 8.17 1.84
CA SER A 29 -4.91 8.62 0.98
C SER A 29 -6.26 8.31 1.61
N LYS A 30 -7.24 9.19 1.34
CA LYS A 30 -8.64 8.99 1.77
C LYS A 30 -9.18 7.63 1.33
N GLN A 31 -8.76 7.13 0.17
CA GLN A 31 -9.20 5.83 -0.34
C GLN A 31 -8.69 4.67 0.52
N ASN A 32 -7.41 4.68 0.91
CA ASN A 32 -6.84 3.65 1.77
C ASN A 32 -7.44 3.71 3.18
N ASN A 33 -7.54 4.91 3.77
CA ASN A 33 -8.20 5.10 5.06
C ASN A 33 -9.66 4.64 5.03
N TYR A 34 -10.40 4.97 3.97
CA TYR A 34 -11.77 4.50 3.79
C TYR A 34 -11.86 2.97 3.72
N ARG A 35 -10.94 2.31 3.01
CA ARG A 35 -10.90 0.84 2.92
C ARG A 35 -10.58 0.21 4.28
N CYS A 36 -9.68 0.80 5.07
CA CYS A 36 -9.42 0.40 6.46
C CYS A 36 -10.64 0.57 7.37
N LEU A 37 -11.32 1.73 7.31
CA LEU A 37 -12.46 2.04 8.18
C LEU A 37 -13.73 1.27 7.82
N LYS A 38 -13.94 0.96 6.54
CA LYS A 38 -15.08 0.15 6.07
C LYS A 38 -14.86 -1.35 6.19
N PHE A 39 -13.69 -1.77 6.66
CA PHE A 39 -13.37 -3.16 6.87
C PHE A 39 -14.40 -3.84 7.77
N LYS A 40 -14.93 -4.97 7.30
CA LYS A 40 -15.77 -5.88 8.08
C LYS A 40 -15.21 -7.28 7.95
N LYS A 41 -14.66 -7.84 9.05
CA LYS A 41 -14.02 -9.17 9.11
C LYS A 41 -14.80 -10.25 8.35
N LYS A 42 -16.13 -10.31 8.52
CA LYS A 42 -17.01 -11.31 7.90
C LYS A 42 -17.13 -11.21 6.39
N ASN A 43 -16.83 -10.06 5.78
CA ASN A 43 -17.04 -9.80 4.35
C ASN A 43 -15.73 -9.59 3.57
N GLU A 44 -14.59 -9.65 4.23
CA GLU A 44 -13.29 -9.44 3.59
C GLU A 44 -12.64 -10.78 3.22
N ALA A 45 -12.61 -11.08 1.93
CA ALA A 45 -12.09 -12.35 1.41
C ALA A 45 -10.60 -12.53 1.74
N LEU A 46 -9.82 -11.44 1.68
CA LEU A 46 -8.39 -11.48 1.99
C LEU A 46 -8.13 -11.81 3.46
N TYR A 47 -8.93 -11.24 4.37
CA TYR A 47 -8.84 -11.51 5.81
C TYR A 47 -9.13 -13.00 6.12
N LYS A 48 -10.14 -13.58 5.45
CA LYS A 48 -10.46 -15.01 5.57
C LYS A 48 -9.37 -15.90 4.99
N ALA A 49 -8.86 -15.55 3.81
CA ALA A 49 -7.81 -16.33 3.14
C ALA A 49 -6.52 -16.42 3.96
N LEU A 50 -6.21 -15.38 4.73
CA LEU A 50 -5.07 -15.37 5.67
C LEU A 50 -5.33 -16.16 6.96
N GLY A 51 -6.55 -16.64 7.19
CA GLY A 51 -6.89 -17.41 8.37
C GLY A 51 -6.84 -16.62 9.68
N ILE A 52 -6.93 -15.29 9.63
CA ILE A 52 -6.86 -14.42 10.81
C ILE A 52 -8.07 -14.70 11.71
N LYS A 53 -7.83 -15.17 12.93
CA LYS A 53 -8.87 -15.56 13.90
C LYS A 53 -8.40 -15.33 15.34
N ASN A 54 -9.30 -14.86 16.21
CA ASN A 54 -9.00 -14.56 17.61
C ASN A 54 -7.72 -13.71 17.74
N ASN A 55 -6.64 -14.26 18.30
CA ASN A 55 -5.34 -13.63 18.50
C ASN A 55 -4.26 -14.11 17.51
N TYR A 56 -4.64 -14.84 16.45
CA TYR A 56 -3.72 -15.31 15.42
C TYR A 56 -3.60 -14.31 14.28
N PHE A 57 -2.41 -13.70 14.16
CA PHE A 57 -2.02 -12.78 13.08
C PHE A 57 -0.73 -13.32 12.43
N PRO A 58 -0.81 -13.98 11.26
CA PRO A 58 0.37 -14.57 10.63
C PRO A 58 1.35 -13.51 10.14
N SER A 59 2.61 -13.90 10.00
CA SER A 59 3.55 -13.20 9.13
C SER A 59 3.23 -13.55 7.67
N VAL A 60 3.16 -12.54 6.81
CA VAL A 60 2.73 -12.68 5.42
C VAL A 60 3.84 -12.23 4.48
N ILE A 61 4.10 -13.01 3.44
CA ILE A 61 4.94 -12.60 2.31
C ILE A 61 4.00 -12.26 1.15
N ASP A 62 3.90 -10.99 0.79
CA ASP A 62 3.28 -10.56 -0.46
C ASP A 62 4.34 -10.60 -1.56
N ALA A 63 4.36 -11.69 -2.32
CA ALA A 63 5.33 -11.91 -3.38
C ALA A 63 5.10 -11.02 -4.63
N THR A 64 4.00 -10.27 -4.67
CA THR A 64 3.53 -9.48 -5.81
C THR A 64 3.03 -8.11 -5.37
N ALA A 65 3.84 -7.42 -4.58
CA ALA A 65 3.41 -6.26 -3.80
C ALA A 65 2.73 -5.16 -4.62
N GLY A 66 3.21 -4.90 -5.85
CA GLY A 66 2.67 -3.84 -6.69
C GLY A 66 2.71 -2.50 -5.96
N PHE A 67 1.55 -1.84 -5.85
CA PHE A 67 1.41 -0.58 -5.10
C PHE A 67 1.14 -0.77 -3.60
N GLY A 68 1.27 -2.00 -3.07
CA GLY A 68 1.19 -2.31 -1.64
C GLY A 68 -0.20 -2.19 -1.02
N ARG A 69 -1.28 -2.11 -1.82
CA ARG A 69 -2.63 -1.85 -1.30
C ARG A 69 -3.15 -2.97 -0.39
N ASP A 70 -2.95 -4.21 -0.79
CA ASP A 70 -3.42 -5.36 -0.01
C ASP A 70 -2.48 -5.63 1.16
N ALA A 71 -1.16 -5.61 0.94
CA ALA A 71 -0.16 -5.63 2.00
C ALA A 71 -0.40 -4.58 3.10
N PHE A 72 -0.80 -3.35 2.74
CA PHE A 72 -1.15 -2.31 3.70
C PHE A 72 -2.34 -2.68 4.57
N LEU A 73 -3.39 -3.27 4.00
CA LEU A 73 -4.56 -3.72 4.78
C LEU A 73 -4.22 -4.88 5.68
N ILE A 74 -3.44 -5.83 5.19
CA ILE A 74 -2.95 -6.97 5.96
C ILE A 74 -2.15 -6.47 7.16
N SER A 75 -1.26 -5.50 6.93
CA SER A 75 -0.52 -4.84 8.00
C SER A 75 -1.42 -4.07 8.96
N PHE A 76 -2.42 -3.35 8.46
CA PHE A 76 -3.42 -2.64 9.26
C PHE A 76 -4.23 -3.58 10.17
N TRP A 77 -4.47 -4.82 9.75
CA TRP A 77 -5.13 -5.82 10.59
C TRP A 77 -4.24 -6.40 11.68
N GLY A 78 -2.94 -6.07 11.71
CA GLY A 78 -1.99 -6.50 12.73
C GLY A 78 -1.02 -7.59 12.27
N CYS A 79 -1.03 -7.98 10.99
CA CYS A 79 -0.04 -8.92 10.46
C CYS A 79 1.29 -8.22 10.17
N HIS A 80 2.40 -8.92 10.40
CA HIS A 80 3.70 -8.50 9.87
C HIS A 80 3.79 -8.88 8.39
N VAL A 81 4.10 -7.92 7.51
CA VAL A 81 4.11 -8.14 6.06
C VAL A 81 5.47 -7.84 5.45
N ILE A 82 6.01 -8.79 4.70
CA ILE A 82 7.18 -8.60 3.82
C ILE A 82 6.66 -8.49 2.38
N MET A 83 7.00 -7.40 1.71
CA MET A 83 6.62 -7.16 0.31
C MET A 83 7.79 -7.43 -0.62
N ILE A 84 7.53 -8.17 -1.71
CA ILE A 84 8.48 -8.39 -2.80
C ILE A 84 7.89 -7.74 -4.07
N GLU A 85 8.68 -6.88 -4.70
CA GLU A 85 8.34 -6.27 -5.99
C GLU A 85 9.55 -6.37 -6.92
N ARG A 86 9.34 -6.98 -8.09
CA ARG A 86 10.41 -7.22 -9.08
C ARG A 86 10.65 -6.00 -9.98
N HIS A 87 9.63 -5.17 -10.20
CA HIS A 87 9.70 -4.06 -11.13
C HIS A 87 10.35 -2.85 -10.43
N PRO A 88 11.54 -2.39 -10.85
CA PRO A 88 12.32 -1.41 -10.11
C PRO A 88 11.60 -0.06 -9.94
N ILE A 89 10.87 0.38 -10.96
CA ILE A 89 10.07 1.62 -10.90
C ILE A 89 8.95 1.50 -9.85
N ILE A 90 8.24 0.37 -9.79
CA ILE A 90 7.16 0.17 -8.83
C ILE A 90 7.75 0.04 -7.43
N ALA A 91 8.84 -0.71 -7.26
CA ALA A 91 9.56 -0.82 -6.00
C ALA A 91 10.03 0.55 -5.48
N ALA A 92 10.50 1.45 -6.36
CA ALA A 92 10.86 2.82 -5.97
C ALA A 92 9.65 3.64 -5.50
N LEU A 93 8.53 3.58 -6.22
CA LEU A 93 7.28 4.24 -5.82
C LEU A 93 6.75 3.70 -4.47
N LEU A 94 6.81 2.38 -4.28
CA LEU A 94 6.40 1.71 -3.06
C LEU A 94 7.29 2.12 -1.87
N LYS A 95 8.61 2.16 -2.08
CA LYS A 95 9.59 2.61 -1.08
C LYS A 95 9.34 4.07 -0.68
N ASP A 96 9.12 4.96 -1.63
CA ASP A 96 8.76 6.36 -1.36
C ASP A 96 7.46 6.47 -0.55
N GLY A 97 6.43 5.71 -0.94
CA GLY A 97 5.17 5.62 -0.21
C GLY A 97 5.34 5.17 1.24
N LEU A 98 6.13 4.13 1.47
CA LEU A 98 6.44 3.63 2.81
C LEU A 98 7.22 4.63 3.65
N GLN A 99 8.23 5.29 3.07
CA GLN A 99 9.02 6.30 3.79
C GLN A 99 8.15 7.47 4.25
N ARG A 100 7.20 7.92 3.42
CA ARG A 100 6.23 8.94 3.82
C ARG A 100 5.25 8.44 4.89
N ALA A 101 4.80 7.20 4.76
CA ALA A 101 3.92 6.56 5.73
C ALA A 101 4.56 6.45 7.13
N TYR A 102 5.79 5.94 7.23
CA TYR A 102 6.48 5.78 8.51
C TYR A 102 6.77 7.07 9.26
N LYS A 103 6.78 8.21 8.56
CA LYS A 103 6.96 9.54 9.17
C LYS A 103 5.64 10.16 9.66
N SER A 104 4.50 9.53 9.40
CA SER A 104 3.19 10.11 9.67
C SER A 104 2.58 9.53 10.93
N GLU A 105 2.25 10.41 11.87
CA GLU A 105 1.49 10.08 13.09
C GLU A 105 0.03 9.71 12.81
N LYS A 106 -0.47 9.90 11.58
CA LYS A 106 -1.86 9.60 11.21
C LYS A 106 -2.13 8.13 10.91
N ILE A 107 -1.10 7.28 10.79
CA ILE A 107 -1.29 5.87 10.42
C ILE A 107 -1.58 5.05 11.67
N GLY A 108 -2.67 4.28 11.64
CA GLY A 108 -3.03 3.36 12.71
C GLY A 108 -3.72 3.99 13.92
N ASN A 109 -3.97 5.31 13.88
CA ASN A 109 -4.73 6.07 14.87
C ASN A 109 -6.19 6.25 14.44
#